data_AF-A0A3M0WZQ0-F1
#
_entry.id   AF-A0A3M0WZQ0-F1
#
_cell.length_a   1.000
_cell.length_b   1.000
_cell.length_c   1.000
_cell.angle_alpha   90.00
_cell.angle_beta   90.00
_cell.angle_gamma   90.00
#
_symmetry.space_group_name_H-M   'P 1'
#
loop_
_entity.id
_entity.type
_entity.pdbx_description
1 polymer ?
#
loop_
_entity_poly.entity_id
_entity_poly.type
_entity_poly.pdbx_seq_one_letter_code
_entity_poly.pdbx_strand_id
1 'polypeptide(L)'
;LPATLLVLALGLTIDFFVSSMIGLMAFVMEDVFSLRLIYQKLIFILGGLLIPVDFLPDWLQRIAKVLPFNLTTYAPAKLFVRFTWEQFWQILALQMGWLVILGLLLWRQYRWASRRLAINGG
;
A
#
# COMPACT_ATOMS: atom_id res chain seq x y z
N LEU A 1 3.72 20.46 -9.07
CA LEU A 1 2.32 20.42 -8.57
C LEU A 1 1.44 19.44 -9.35
N PRO A 2 1.39 19.41 -10.70
CA PRO A 2 0.57 18.40 -11.41
C PRO A 2 1.13 16.98 -11.26
N ALA A 3 2.45 16.81 -11.39
CA ALA A 3 3.10 15.50 -11.29
C ALA A 3 2.91 14.82 -9.92
N THR A 4 2.81 15.60 -8.84
CA THR A 4 2.56 15.07 -7.50
C THR A 4 1.17 14.48 -7.34
N LEU A 5 0.18 14.95 -8.13
CA LEU A 5 -1.16 14.36 -8.15
C LEU A 5 -1.14 12.93 -8.70
N LEU A 6 -0.29 12.65 -9.69
CA LEU A 6 -0.10 11.29 -10.23
C LEU A 6 0.40 10.35 -9.12
N VAL A 7 1.46 10.73 -8.42
CA VAL A 7 2.04 9.93 -7.34
C VAL A 7 1.06 9.75 -6.17
N LEU A 8 0.26 10.78 -5.86
CA LEU A 8 -0.82 10.65 -4.88
C LEU A 8 -1.89 9.65 -5.34
N ALA A 9 -2.35 9.74 -6.59
CA ALA A 9 -3.35 8.83 -7.15
C ALA A 9 -2.86 7.37 -7.20
N LEU A 10 -1.59 7.15 -7.55
CA LEU A 10 -0.97 5.82 -7.51
C LEU A 10 -0.83 5.32 -6.07
N GLY A 11 -0.50 6.19 -5.11
CA GLY A 11 -0.50 5.88 -3.68
C GLY A 11 -1.87 5.41 -3.18
N LEU A 12 -2.95 6.10 -3.57
CA LEU A 12 -4.33 5.68 -3.28
C LEU A 12 -4.67 4.34 -3.95
N THR A 13 -4.15 4.09 -5.15
CA THR A 13 -4.38 2.82 -5.87
C THR A 13 -3.69 1.65 -5.15
N ILE A 14 -2.49 1.86 -4.62
CA ILE A 14 -1.80 0.86 -3.77
C ILE A 14 -2.63 0.56 -2.52
N ASP A 15 -3.12 1.59 -1.84
CA ASP A 15 -3.97 1.43 -0.66
C ASP A 15 -5.27 0.67 -0.97
N PHE A 16 -5.87 0.97 -2.13
CA PHE A 16 -7.04 0.25 -2.63
C PHE A 16 -6.75 -1.23 -2.88
N PHE A 17 -5.60 -1.59 -3.46
CA PHE A 17 -5.23 -2.99 -3.66
C PHE A 17 -5.05 -3.73 -2.34
N VAL A 18 -4.34 -3.16 -1.37
CA VAL A 18 -4.18 -3.81 -0.06
C VAL A 18 -5.53 -3.95 0.66
N SER A 19 -6.35 -2.89 0.63
CA SER A 19 -7.70 -2.91 1.20
C SER A 19 -8.61 -3.95 0.54
N SER A 20 -8.52 -4.10 -0.79
CA SER A 20 -9.25 -5.13 -1.53
C SER A 20 -8.80 -6.53 -1.16
N MET A 21 -7.48 -6.74 -1.00
CA MET A 21 -6.95 -8.03 -0.55
C MET A 21 -7.44 -8.40 0.85
N ILE A 22 -7.50 -7.44 1.78
CA ILE A 22 -8.08 -7.64 3.11
C ILE A 22 -9.58 -7.96 2.99
N GLY A 23 -10.31 -7.23 2.13
CA GLY A 23 -11.73 -7.49 1.89
C GLY A 23 -12.02 -8.89 1.35
N LEU A 24 -11.20 -9.38 0.41
CA LEU A 24 -11.33 -10.74 -0.12
C LEU A 24 -11.08 -11.82 0.94
N MET A 25 -10.36 -11.53 2.02
CA MET A 25 -10.21 -12.48 3.12
C MET A 25 -11.52 -12.72 3.88
N ALA A 26 -12.54 -11.86 3.74
CA ALA A 26 -13.84 -12.05 4.38
C ALA A 26 -14.58 -13.30 3.89
N PHE A 27 -14.18 -13.86 2.75
CA PHE A 27 -14.73 -15.13 2.27
C PHE A 27 -14.20 -16.36 3.01
N VAL A 28 -13.14 -16.21 3.82
CA VAL A 28 -12.48 -17.33 4.51
C VAL A 28 -12.30 -17.08 6.01
N MET A 29 -12.05 -15.84 6.41
CA MET A 29 -11.94 -15.47 7.82
C MET A 29 -13.27 -14.99 8.36
N GLU A 30 -13.55 -15.34 9.61
CA GLU A 30 -14.73 -14.88 10.36
C GLU A 30 -14.68 -13.37 10.62
N ASP A 31 -13.49 -12.82 10.85
CA ASP A 31 -13.29 -11.39 11.08
C ASP A 31 -12.08 -10.82 10.30
N VAL A 32 -12.36 -9.85 9.42
CA VAL A 32 -11.33 -9.08 8.68
C VAL A 32 -10.95 -7.77 9.37
N PHE A 33 -11.67 -7.36 10.42
CA PHE A 33 -11.38 -6.15 11.17
C PHE A 33 -9.98 -6.19 11.78
N SER A 34 -9.61 -7.34 12.36
CA SER A 34 -8.27 -7.60 12.89
C SER A 34 -7.15 -7.35 11.86
N LEU A 35 -7.33 -7.81 10.61
CA LEU A 35 -6.37 -7.57 9.51
C LEU A 35 -6.30 -6.08 9.14
N ARG A 36 -7.45 -5.41 9.11
CA ARG A 36 -7.54 -3.97 8.83
C ARG A 36 -6.81 -3.15 9.90
N LEU A 37 -6.95 -3.52 11.18
CA LEU A 37 -6.23 -2.89 12.28
C LEU A 37 -4.71 -3.05 12.13
N ILE A 38 -4.24 -4.25 11.82
CA ILE A 38 -2.80 -4.49 11.58
C ILE A 38 -2.30 -3.58 10.45
N TYR A 39 -3.01 -3.54 9.32
CA TYR A 39 -2.64 -2.67 8.20
C TYR A 39 -2.61 -1.19 8.58
N GLN A 40 -3.60 -0.71 9.34
CA GLN A 40 -3.62 0.66 9.86
C GLN A 40 -2.43 0.95 10.77
N LYS A 41 -2.01 0.01 11.63
CA LYS A 41 -0.81 0.19 12.48
C LYS A 41 0.47 0.22 11.66
N LEU A 42 0.55 -0.56 10.58
CA LEU A 42 1.68 -0.52 9.65
C LEU A 42 1.76 0.84 8.94
N ILE A 43 0.65 1.37 8.42
CA ILE A 43 0.65 2.74 7.85
C ILE A 43 0.99 3.77 8.94
N PHE A 44 0.46 3.63 10.14
CA PHE A 44 0.69 4.59 11.21
C PHE A 44 2.18 4.74 11.53
N ILE A 45 2.92 3.63 11.59
CA ILE A 45 4.35 3.63 11.92
C ILE A 45 5.21 3.80 10.67
N LEU A 46 5.03 2.95 9.66
CA LEU A 46 5.91 2.85 8.48
C LEU A 46 5.48 3.78 7.33
N GLY A 47 4.22 4.22 7.34
CA GLY A 47 3.69 5.22 6.39
C GLY A 47 3.96 6.66 6.82
N GLY A 48 4.60 6.89 7.96
CA GLY A 48 5.07 8.20 8.43
C GLY A 48 4.02 9.09 9.08
N LEU A 49 2.88 8.52 9.52
CA LEU A 49 1.80 9.28 10.19
C LEU A 49 2.11 9.58 11.66
N LEU A 50 2.69 8.62 12.40
CA LEU A 50 3.07 8.82 13.80
C LEU A 50 4.25 9.78 13.90
N ILE A 51 5.30 9.49 13.14
CA ILE A 51 6.49 10.34 12.99
C ILE A 51 6.96 10.25 11.54
N PRO A 52 7.49 11.34 10.96
CA PRO A 52 8.06 11.30 9.61
C PRO A 52 9.06 10.16 9.45
N VAL A 53 9.02 9.44 8.32
CA VAL A 53 9.90 8.28 8.07
C VAL A 53 11.38 8.63 8.19
N ASP A 54 11.74 9.90 7.92
CA ASP A 54 13.10 10.41 8.04
C ASP A 54 13.64 10.41 9.49
N PHE A 55 12.78 10.33 10.51
CA PHE A 55 13.17 10.29 11.93
C PHE A 55 13.14 8.88 12.54
N LEU A 56 12.82 7.85 11.76
CA LEU A 56 12.91 6.46 12.22
C LEU A 56 14.38 6.03 12.38
N PRO A 57 14.68 5.06 13.27
CA PRO A 57 16.01 4.44 13.35
C PRO A 57 16.47 3.93 11.98
N ASP A 58 17.77 4.04 11.68
CA ASP A 58 18.31 3.79 10.33
C ASP A 58 17.85 2.48 9.68
N TRP A 59 17.86 1.39 10.44
CA TRP A 59 17.45 0.07 9.95
C TRP A 59 15.96 0.06 9.55
N LEU A 60 15.10 0.68 10.35
CA LEU A 60 13.66 0.73 10.13
C LEU A 60 13.30 1.72 9.03
N GLN A 61 14.01 2.85 8.97
CA GLN A 61 13.87 3.83 7.90
C GLN A 61 14.13 3.19 6.53
N ARG A 62 15.20 2.39 6.39
CA ARG A 62 15.52 1.70 5.13
C ARG A 62 14.40 0.77 4.69
N ILE A 63 13.80 0.04 5.64
CA ILE A 63 12.67 -0.85 5.38
C ILE A 63 11.44 -0.04 4.97
N ALA A 64 11.07 0.97 5.76
CA ALA A 64 9.90 1.81 5.52
C ALA A 64 9.97 2.51 4.15
N LYS A 65 11.14 3.01 3.75
CA LYS A 65 11.32 3.71 2.47
C LYS A 65 11.03 2.85 1.24
N VAL A 66 11.19 1.53 1.32
CA VAL A 66 10.97 0.59 0.21
C VAL A 66 9.58 -0.05 0.25
N LEU A 67 9.00 -0.21 1.44
CA LEU A 67 7.67 -0.80 1.63
C LEU A 67 6.54 0.10 1.06
N PRO A 68 5.38 -0.48 0.72
CA PRO A 68 4.31 0.26 0.06
C PRO A 68 3.68 1.30 0.98
N PHE A 69 3.75 1.11 2.30
CA PHE A 69 3.14 2.00 3.30
C PHE A 69 3.64 3.44 3.21
N ASN A 70 4.94 3.64 3.04
CA ASN A 70 5.52 4.97 2.84
C ASN A 70 5.05 5.62 1.52
N LEU A 71 4.80 4.80 0.50
CA LEU A 71 4.42 5.24 -0.85
C LEU A 71 2.94 5.65 -0.96
N THR A 72 2.11 5.29 0.02
CA THR A 72 0.70 5.73 0.07
C THR A 72 0.53 7.09 0.74
N THR A 73 1.45 7.46 1.65
CA THR A 73 1.28 8.61 2.55
C THR A 73 2.48 9.53 2.58
N TYR A 74 3.57 9.17 3.27
CA TYR A 74 4.65 10.11 3.56
C TYR A 74 5.46 10.54 2.33
N ALA A 75 5.84 9.61 1.44
CA ALA A 75 6.66 9.97 0.28
C ALA A 75 5.95 10.93 -0.71
N PRO A 76 4.67 10.70 -1.09
CA PRO A 76 3.90 11.67 -1.87
C PRO A 76 3.76 13.04 -1.18
N ALA A 77 3.47 13.05 0.13
CA ALA A 77 3.32 14.28 0.90
C ALA A 77 4.63 15.08 0.97
N LYS A 78 5.76 14.41 1.22
CA LYS A 78 7.09 15.02 1.24
C LYS A 78 7.46 15.59 -0.12
N LEU A 79 7.18 14.86 -1.20
CA LEU A 79 7.44 15.32 -2.56
C LEU A 79 6.58 16.54 -2.93
N PHE A 80 5.34 16.60 -2.44
CA PHE A 80 4.46 17.76 -2.62
C PHE A 80 5.04 19.02 -1.96
N VAL A 81 5.56 18.90 -0.75
CA VAL A 81 6.17 20.02 -0.01
C VAL A 81 7.49 20.46 -0.63
N ARG A 82 8.37 19.51 -0.98
CA ARG A 82 9.68 19.79 -1.57
C ARG A 82 9.90 18.93 -2.81
N PHE A 83 9.42 19.44 -3.94
CA PHE A 83 9.48 18.72 -5.20
C PHE A 83 10.91 18.63 -5.75
N THR A 84 11.33 17.42 -6.14
CA THR A 84 12.52 17.17 -6.96
C THR A 84 12.23 16.08 -7.98
N TRP A 85 12.77 16.20 -9.19
CA TRP A 85 12.56 15.21 -10.25
C TRP A 85 13.16 13.84 -9.90
N GLU A 86 14.29 13.82 -9.22
CA GLU A 86 14.92 12.60 -8.75
C GLU A 86 14.01 11.80 -7.81
N GLN A 87 13.47 12.44 -6.76
CA GLN A 87 12.54 11.79 -5.84
C GLN A 87 11.24 11.39 -6.52
N PHE A 88 10.75 12.21 -7.46
CA PHE A 88 9.56 11.87 -8.24
C PHE A 88 9.75 10.54 -8.98
N TRP A 89 10.85 10.36 -9.72
CA TRP A 89 11.10 9.13 -10.45
C TRP A 89 11.36 7.93 -9.54
N GLN A 90 12.05 8.12 -8.41
CA GLN A 90 12.25 7.07 -7.42
C GLN A 90 10.92 6.58 -6.83
N ILE A 91 10.04 7.50 -6.42
CA ILE A 91 8.72 7.16 -5.87
C ILE A 91 7.86 6.48 -6.94
N LEU A 92 7.84 7.03 -8.16
CA LEU A 92 7.06 6.46 -9.26
C LEU A 92 7.50 5.02 -9.59
N ALA A 93 8.81 4.77 -9.68
CA ALA A 93 9.33 3.42 -9.95
C ALA A 93 8.93 2.42 -8.86
N LEU A 94 9.06 2.82 -7.58
CA LEU A 94 8.64 1.98 -6.46
C LEU A 94 7.12 1.72 -6.47
N GLN A 95 6.30 2.74 -6.75
CA GLN A 95 4.85 2.58 -6.84
C GLN A 95 4.45 1.63 -7.97
N MET A 96 5.06 1.76 -9.14
CA MET A 96 4.79 0.86 -10.27
C MET A 96 5.18 -0.58 -9.95
N GLY A 97 6.35 -0.80 -9.32
CA GLY A 97 6.77 -2.13 -8.86
C GLY A 97 5.77 -2.76 -7.90
N TRP A 98 5.30 -1.99 -6.90
CA TRP A 98 4.30 -2.46 -5.94
C TRP A 98 2.93 -2.70 -6.57
N LEU A 99 2.48 -1.86 -7.52
CA LEU A 99 1.23 -2.08 -8.22
C LEU A 99 1.23 -3.38 -9.02
N VAL A 100 2.34 -3.72 -9.67
CA VAL A 100 2.49 -5.02 -10.36
C VAL A 100 2.42 -6.17 -9.36
N ILE A 101 3.20 -6.10 -8.26
CA ILE A 101 3.22 -7.16 -7.24
C ILE A 101 1.84 -7.35 -6.62
N LEU A 102 1.22 -6.27 -6.13
CA LEU A 102 -0.08 -6.31 -5.47
C LEU A 102 -1.20 -6.70 -6.46
N GLY A 103 -1.16 -6.22 -7.70
CA GLY A 103 -2.12 -6.61 -8.73
C GLY A 103 -2.07 -8.12 -9.03
N LEU A 104 -0.87 -8.69 -9.14
CA LEU A 104 -0.70 -10.14 -9.31
C LEU A 104 -1.21 -10.93 -8.09
N LEU A 105 -0.91 -10.46 -6.88
CA LEU A 105 -1.39 -11.10 -5.65
C LEU A 105 -2.91 -11.05 -5.52
N LEU A 106 -3.51 -9.88 -5.76
CA LEU A 106 -4.95 -9.67 -5.74
C LEU A 106 -5.66 -10.55 -6.77
N TRP A 107 -5.12 -10.63 -8.00
CA TRP A 107 -5.66 -11.49 -9.05
C TRP A 107 -5.62 -12.98 -8.66
N ARG A 108 -4.51 -13.44 -8.06
CA ARG A 108 -4.40 -14.82 -7.56
C ARG A 108 -5.40 -15.09 -6.44
N GLN A 109 -5.51 -14.17 -5.50
CA GLN A 109 -6.44 -14.27 -4.36
C GLN A 109 -7.89 -14.28 -4.83
N TYR A 110 -8.26 -13.40 -5.77
CA TYR A 110 -9.59 -13.35 -6.36
C TYR A 110 -9.95 -14.67 -7.01
N ARG A 111 -9.08 -15.22 -7.87
CA ARG A 111 -9.31 -16.53 -8.52
C ARG A 111 -9.51 -17.66 -7.51
N TRP A 112 -8.76 -17.63 -6.41
CA TRP A 112 -8.90 -18.61 -5.34
C TRP A 112 -10.21 -18.45 -4.57
N ALA A 113 -10.59 -17.22 -4.22
CA ALA A 113 -11.82 -16.91 -3.51
C ALA A 113 -13.06 -17.26 -4.35
N SER A 114 -13.08 -16.91 -5.64
CA SER A 114 -14.17 -17.24 -6.56
C SER A 114 -14.38 -18.74 -6.71
N ARG A 115 -13.30 -19.54 -6.71
CA ARG A 115 -13.41 -21.01 -6.74
C ARG A 115 -14.04 -21.59 -5.48
N ARG A 116 -13.80 -20.98 -4.30
CA ARG A 116 -14.43 -21.43 -3.05
C ARG A 116 -15.91 -21.08 -2.97
N LEU A 117 -16.28 -19.88 -3.44
CA LEU A 117 -17.68 -19.45 -3.49
C LEU A 117 -18.53 -20.34 -4.41
N ALA A 118 -17.97 -20.80 -5.53
CA ALA A 118 -18.67 -21.71 -6.44
C ALA A 118 -19.04 -23.07 -5.82
N ILE A 119 -18.44 -23.45 -4.69
CA ILE A 119 -18.69 -24.73 -4.01
C ILE A 119 -19.86 -24.62 -3.00
N ASN A 120 -20.17 -23.40 -2.52
CA ASN A 120 -21.20 -23.15 -1.50
C ASN A 120 -22.48 -22.49 -2.08
N GLY A 121 -22.57 -22.31 -3.40
CA GLY A 121 -23.68 -21.63 -4.09
C GLY A 121 -24.42 -22.50 -5.10
N GLY A 122 -24.31 -23.83 -4.98
CA GLY A 122 -25.22 -24.79 -5.62
C GLY A 122 -26.42 -25.07 -4.73
#